data_AF-A0A7K2YJM3-F1
#
_entry.id   AF-A0A7K2YJM3-F1
#
_cell.length_a   1.000
_cell.length_b   1.000
_cell.length_c   1.000
_cell.angle_alpha   90.00
_cell.angle_beta   90.00
_cell.angle_gamma   90.00
#
_symmetry.space_group_name_H-M   'P 1'
#
loop_
_entity.id
_entity.type
_entity.pdbx_description
1 polymer ?
#
loop_
_entity_poly.entity_id
_entity_poly.type
_entity_poly.pdbx_seq_one_letter_code
_entity_poly.pdbx_strand_id
1 'polypeptide(L)'
;MTAKTYRNDMTMMFAIHDALRRELDHIAEIIAHPTDDPQQVLRTAVGWEMFKTYLHVHHGAEDDVLWPVIGAAVADRPDEAAVIAAMEAEHAVVDPGLAAVDAALA
;
A
#
# COMPACT_ATOMS: atom_id res chain seq x y z
N MET A 1 -20.00 32.94 4.38
CA MET A 1 -19.17 31.78 4.77
C MET A 1 -17.83 31.94 4.10
N THR A 2 -16.76 32.16 4.86
CA THR A 2 -15.40 32.25 4.31
C THR A 2 -15.01 30.88 3.77
N ALA A 3 -14.66 30.82 2.49
CA ALA A 3 -14.15 29.59 1.88
C ALA A 3 -12.89 29.16 2.62
N LYS A 4 -12.94 27.98 3.26
CA LYS A 4 -11.77 27.41 3.92
C LYS A 4 -10.88 26.84 2.80
N THR A 5 -9.70 27.43 2.61
CA THR A 5 -8.74 26.93 1.63
C THR A 5 -8.12 25.65 2.15
N TYR A 6 -8.58 24.51 1.66
CA TYR A 6 -7.92 23.23 1.91
C TYR A 6 -6.77 23.09 0.92
N ARG A 7 -5.55 22.88 1.44
CA ARG A 7 -4.42 22.44 0.62
C ARG A 7 -4.55 20.93 0.46
N ASN A 8 -4.39 20.43 -0.77
CA ASN A 8 -4.23 19.00 -0.98
C ASN A 8 -2.91 18.57 -0.32
N ASP A 9 -3.00 17.92 0.84
CA ASP A 9 -1.86 17.46 1.62
C ASP A 9 -1.67 15.96 1.39
N MET A 10 -0.72 15.63 0.52
CA MET A 10 -0.35 14.26 0.18
C MET A 10 0.80 13.73 1.04
N THR A 11 1.18 14.42 2.11
CA THR A 11 2.33 14.04 2.95
C THR A 11 2.19 12.62 3.49
N MET A 12 1.01 12.29 4.03
CA MET A 12 0.75 10.94 4.58
C MET A 12 0.71 9.88 3.48
N MET A 13 0.18 10.21 2.30
CA MET A 13 0.19 9.32 1.13
C MET A 13 1.62 8.90 0.79
N PHE A 14 2.53 9.87 0.67
CA PHE A 14 3.93 9.57 0.35
C PHE A 14 4.67 8.88 1.51
N ALA A 15 4.42 9.30 2.76
CA ALA A 15 5.08 8.71 3.91
C ALA A 15 4.72 7.22 4.12
N ILE A 16 3.44 6.86 3.94
CA ILE A 16 3.01 5.46 4.04
C ILE A 16 3.59 4.64 2.89
N HIS A 17 3.55 5.15 1.66
CA HIS A 17 4.17 4.48 0.51
C HIS A 17 5.69 4.26 0.67
N ASP A 18 6.41 5.22 1.23
CA ASP A 18 7.84 5.07 1.54
C ASP A 18 8.07 3.98 2.59
N ALA A 19 7.28 3.98 3.67
CA ALA A 19 7.36 2.96 4.70
C ALA A 19 7.04 1.55 4.16
N LEU A 20 6.00 1.40 3.34
CA LEU A 20 5.63 0.12 2.74
C LEU A 20 6.74 -0.44 1.85
N ARG A 21 7.37 0.40 1.00
CA ARG A 21 8.50 -0.01 0.17
C ARG A 21 9.71 -0.44 0.99
N ARG A 22 10.07 0.36 2.01
CA ARG A 22 11.16 0.01 2.93
C ARG A 22 10.95 -1.33 3.61
N GLU A 23 9.74 -1.62 4.09
CA GLU A 23 9.46 -2.90 4.74
C GLU A 23 9.51 -4.06 3.75
N LEU A 24 9.03 -3.89 2.52
CA LEU A 24 9.18 -4.90 1.47
C LEU A 24 10.65 -5.21 1.16
N ASP A 25 11.51 -4.20 1.09
CA ASP A 25 12.94 -4.38 0.89
C ASP A 25 13.57 -5.19 2.03
N HIS A 26 13.23 -4.87 3.29
CA HIS A 26 13.71 -5.62 4.45
C HIS A 26 13.23 -7.08 4.43
N ILE A 27 11.96 -7.32 4.11
CA ILE A 27 11.40 -8.68 4.02
C ILE A 27 12.10 -9.47 2.91
N ALA A 28 12.30 -8.86 1.74
CA ALA A 28 12.99 -9.50 0.61
C ALA A 28 14.44 -9.86 0.96
N GLU A 29 15.16 -8.99 1.66
CA GLU A 29 16.54 -9.25 2.09
C GLU A 29 16.62 -10.44 3.05
N ILE A 30 15.69 -10.54 4.01
CA ILE A 30 15.62 -11.64 4.96
C ILE A 30 15.30 -12.96 4.26
N ILE A 31 14.34 -12.97 3.34
CA ILE A 31 13.97 -14.16 2.56
C ILE A 31 15.15 -14.63 1.69
N ALA A 32 15.92 -13.69 1.12
CA ALA A 32 17.10 -14.02 0.31
C ALA A 32 18.27 -14.61 1.12
N HIS A 33 18.31 -14.37 2.43
CA HIS A 33 19.39 -14.82 3.32
C HIS A 33 18.82 -15.50 4.58
N PRO A 34 18.29 -16.73 4.45
CA PRO A 34 17.65 -17.42 5.55
C PRO A 34 18.61 -17.64 6.73
N THR A 35 18.07 -17.53 7.94
CA THR A 35 18.80 -17.75 9.19
C THR A 35 17.97 -18.61 10.14
N ASP A 36 18.65 -19.39 10.98
CA ASP A 36 18.02 -20.14 12.07
C ASP A 36 17.90 -19.30 13.36
N ASP A 37 18.26 -18.01 13.34
CA ASP A 37 18.11 -17.11 14.51
C ASP A 37 16.63 -16.88 14.84
N PRO A 38 16.12 -17.38 15.99
CA PRO A 38 14.72 -17.24 16.36
C PRO A 38 14.27 -15.78 16.51
N GLN A 39 15.17 -14.86 16.88
CA GLN A 39 14.81 -13.45 17.00
C GLN A 39 14.54 -12.82 15.63
N GLN A 40 15.37 -13.13 14.64
CA GLN A 40 15.19 -12.65 13.28
C GLN A 40 13.93 -13.26 12.64
N VAL A 41 13.68 -14.55 12.85
CA VAL A 41 12.46 -15.22 12.40
C VAL A 41 11.21 -14.56 13.03
N LEU A 42 11.18 -14.36 14.34
CA LEU A 42 10.03 -13.75 15.02
C LEU A 42 9.80 -12.29 14.60
N ARG A 43 10.88 -11.51 14.44
CA ARG A 43 10.78 -10.12 13.96
C ARG A 43 10.22 -10.05 12.55
N THR A 44 10.61 -10.97 11.68
CA THR A 44 10.12 -11.04 10.30
C THR A 44 8.63 -11.35 10.27
N ALA A 45 8.17 -12.32 11.08
CA ALA A 45 6.75 -12.65 11.19
C ALA A 45 5.93 -11.45 11.70
N VAL A 46 6.39 -10.75 12.74
CA VAL A 46 5.73 -9.53 13.24
C VAL A 46 5.75 -8.40 12.21
N GLY A 47 6.89 -8.21 11.53
CA GLY A 47 7.04 -7.22 10.45
C GLY A 47 6.09 -7.48 9.29
N TRP A 48 5.93 -8.74 8.89
CA TRP A 48 5.00 -9.16 7.85
C TRP A 48 3.54 -8.88 8.21
N GLU A 49 3.11 -9.24 9.42
CA GLU A 49 1.73 -8.95 9.87
C GLU A 49 1.45 -7.45 9.95
N MET A 50 2.41 -6.66 10.43
CA MET A 50 2.29 -5.20 10.44
C MET A 50 2.20 -4.65 9.02
N PHE A 51 3.07 -5.09 8.11
CA PHE A 51 3.06 -4.67 6.71
C PHE A 51 1.68 -4.91 6.07
N LYS A 52 1.14 -6.14 6.16
CA LYS A 52 -0.19 -6.47 5.63
C LYS A 52 -1.28 -5.59 6.24
N THR A 53 -1.24 -5.39 7.57
CA THR A 53 -2.24 -4.57 8.26
C THR A 53 -2.24 -3.13 7.75
N TYR A 54 -1.07 -2.49 7.66
CA TYR A 54 -0.98 -1.11 7.19
C TYR A 54 -1.31 -0.99 5.70
N LEU A 55 -0.89 -1.94 4.87
CA LEU A 55 -1.22 -1.96 3.44
C LEU A 55 -2.73 -2.06 3.23
N HIS A 56 -3.41 -2.96 3.95
CA HIS A 56 -4.86 -3.12 3.83
C HIS A 56 -5.62 -1.87 4.26
N VAL A 57 -5.22 -1.22 5.36
CA VAL A 57 -5.82 0.05 5.80
C VAL A 57 -5.56 1.16 4.78
N HIS A 58 -4.36 1.21 4.21
CA HIS A 58 -3.96 2.20 3.21
C HIS A 58 -4.77 2.07 1.91
N HIS A 59 -4.75 0.89 1.28
CA HIS A 59 -5.53 0.61 0.08
C HIS A 59 -7.04 0.78 0.32
N GLY A 60 -7.56 0.31 1.47
CA GLY A 60 -8.97 0.50 1.81
C GLY A 60 -9.37 1.98 1.91
N ALA A 61 -8.51 2.84 2.46
CA ALA A 61 -8.76 4.28 2.49
C ALA A 61 -8.74 4.92 1.08
N GLU A 62 -7.88 4.41 0.20
CA GLU A 62 -7.84 4.85 -1.20
C GLU A 62 -9.13 4.43 -1.94
N ASP A 63 -9.54 3.18 -1.81
CA ASP A 63 -10.71 2.60 -2.45
C ASP A 63 -12.02 3.23 -1.97
N ASP A 64 -12.19 3.35 -0.64
CA ASP A 64 -13.45 3.82 -0.06
C ASP A 64 -13.63 5.35 -0.18
N VAL A 65 -12.53 6.10 -0.24
CA VAL A 65 -12.56 7.57 -0.09
C VAL A 65 -11.86 8.30 -1.23
N LEU A 66 -10.64 7.93 -1.59
CA LEU A 66 -9.82 8.72 -2.51
C LEU A 66 -10.24 8.55 -3.97
N TRP A 67 -10.28 7.31 -4.47
CA TRP A 67 -10.58 7.01 -5.87
C TRP A 67 -11.95 7.52 -6.32
N PRO A 68 -13.04 7.38 -5.52
CA PRO A 68 -14.33 7.93 -5.91
C PRO A 68 -14.30 9.46 -6.10
N VAL A 69 -13.59 10.17 -5.22
CA VAL A 69 -13.51 11.64 -5.27
C VAL A 69 -12.65 12.10 -6.44
N ILE A 70 -11.48 11.49 -6.64
CA ILE A 70 -10.59 11.87 -7.75
C ILE A 70 -11.23 11.47 -9.08
N GLY A 71 -11.81 10.28 -9.19
CA GLY A 71 -12.50 9.78 -10.37
C GLY A 71 -13.59 10.73 -10.85
N ALA A 72 -14.42 11.23 -9.93
CA ALA A 72 -15.42 12.26 -10.25
C ALA A 72 -14.78 13.58 -10.72
N ALA A 73 -13.64 13.98 -10.15
CA ALA A 73 -12.94 15.22 -10.50
C ALA A 73 -12.15 15.16 -11.82
N VAL A 74 -11.92 13.96 -12.37
CA VAL A 74 -11.23 13.74 -13.66
C VAL A 74 -12.17 13.17 -14.73
N ALA A 75 -13.48 13.12 -14.49
CA ALA A 75 -14.43 12.43 -15.37
C ALA A 75 -14.47 12.97 -16.81
N ASP A 76 -14.15 14.25 -17.01
CA ASP A 76 -14.07 14.91 -18.33
C ASP A 76 -12.63 14.96 -18.90
N ARG A 77 -11.69 14.31 -18.22
CA ARG A 77 -10.25 14.32 -18.52
C ARG A 77 -9.76 12.87 -18.74
N PRO A 78 -9.87 12.34 -19.97
CA PRO A 78 -9.73 10.92 -20.23
C PRO A 78 -8.34 10.36 -19.91
N ASP A 79 -7.29 11.15 -20.14
CA ASP A 79 -5.92 10.72 -19.85
C ASP A 79 -5.69 10.60 -18.33
N GLU A 80 -6.15 11.59 -17.54
CA GLU A 80 -6.11 11.51 -16.08
C GLU A 80 -7.01 10.41 -15.52
N ALA A 81 -8.20 10.21 -16.07
CA ALA A 81 -9.08 9.11 -15.68
C ALA A 81 -8.44 7.75 -15.91
N ALA A 82 -7.70 7.58 -17.02
CA ALA A 82 -6.96 6.36 -17.30
C ALA A 82 -5.84 6.11 -16.29
N VAL A 83 -5.14 7.16 -15.84
CA VAL A 83 -4.12 7.03 -14.77
C VAL A 83 -4.75 6.56 -13.47
N ILE A 84 -5.87 7.15 -13.04
CA ILE A 84 -6.54 6.77 -11.79
C ILE A 84 -7.06 5.33 -11.85
N ALA A 85 -7.68 4.94 -12.97
CA ALA A 85 -8.12 3.56 -13.16
C ALA A 85 -6.96 2.55 -13.15
N ALA A 86 -5.80 2.93 -13.70
CA ALA A 86 -4.61 2.09 -13.63
C ALA A 86 -4.09 1.95 -12.19
N MET A 87 -4.06 3.04 -11.43
CA MET A 87 -3.66 3.01 -10.01
C MET A 87 -4.60 2.14 -9.16
N GLU A 88 -5.92 2.30 -9.29
CA GLU A 88 -6.90 1.47 -8.58
C GLU A 88 -6.76 -0.02 -8.94
N ALA A 89 -6.48 -0.33 -10.21
CA ALA A 89 -6.29 -1.70 -10.66
C ALA A 89 -5.04 -2.38 -10.08
N GLU A 90 -4.03 -1.63 -9.62
CA GLU A 90 -2.82 -2.19 -9.02
C GLU A 90 -3.14 -2.96 -7.72
N HIS A 91 -4.17 -2.57 -6.97
CA HIS A 91 -4.56 -3.27 -5.73
C HIS A 91 -4.86 -4.75 -5.99
N ALA A 92 -5.59 -5.05 -7.08
CA ALA A 92 -5.93 -6.42 -7.48
C ALA A 92 -4.72 -7.26 -7.93
N VAL A 93 -3.58 -6.61 -8.26
CA VAL A 93 -2.32 -7.30 -8.59
C VAL A 93 -1.51 -7.59 -7.32
N VAL A 94 -1.58 -6.71 -6.33
CA VAL A 94 -0.83 -6.85 -5.06
C VAL A 94 -1.42 -7.95 -4.17
N ASP A 95 -2.75 -8.01 -4.04
CA ASP A 95 -3.41 -8.96 -3.13
C ASP A 95 -3.04 -10.44 -3.35
N PRO A 96 -2.97 -10.98 -4.59
CA PRO A 96 -2.49 -12.34 -4.82
C PRO A 96 -1.04 -12.55 -4.39
N GLY A 97 -0.19 -11.53 -4.47
CA GLY A 97 1.20 -11.58 -4.01
C GLY A 97 1.29 -11.76 -2.50
N LEU A 98 0.45 -11.06 -1.73
CA LEU A 98 0.36 -11.21 -0.27
C LEU A 98 -0.05 -12.63 0.11
N ALA A 99 -1.08 -13.17 -0.56
CA ALA A 99 -1.54 -14.53 -0.33
C ALA A 99 -0.48 -15.59 -0.63
N ALA A 100 0.35 -15.38 -1.66
CA ALA A 100 1.45 -16.28 -1.99
C ALA A 100 2.55 -16.29 -0.91
N VAL A 101 2.87 -15.12 -0.33
CA VAL A 101 3.82 -15.02 0.79
C VAL A 101 3.24 -15.68 2.04
N ASP A 102 1.96 -15.44 2.36
CA ASP A 102 1.29 -16.12 3.49
C ASP A 102 1.34 -17.65 3.36
N ALA A 103 1.10 -18.17 2.16
CA ALA A 103 1.18 -19.60 1.90
C ALA A 103 2.61 -20.16 2.02
N ALA A 104 3.63 -19.36 1.72
CA ALA A 104 5.03 -19.76 1.85
C ALA A 104 5.55 -19.74 3.29
N LEU A 105 4.89 -18.98 4.18
CA LEU A 105 5.24 -18.87 5.61
C LEU A 105 4.49 -19.88 6.51
N ALA A 106 3.43 -20.52 6.00
CA ALA A 106 2.61 -21.52 6.71
C ALA A 106 3.25 -22.91 6.78
#